data_AF-A0A934EFL4-F1
#
_entry.id   AF-A0A934EFL4-F1
#
_cell.length_a   1.000
_cell.length_b   1.000
_cell.length_c   1.000
_cell.angle_alpha   90.00
_cell.angle_beta   90.00
_cell.angle_gamma   90.00
#
_symmetry.space_group_name_H-M   'P 1'
#
loop_
_entity.id
_entity.type
_entity.pdbx_description
1 polymer ?
#
loop_
_entity_poly.entity_id
_entity_poly.type
_entity_poly.pdbx_seq_one_letter_code
_entity_poly.pdbx_strand_id
1 'polypeptide(L)'
;MDGMGVTLDLAISVLLLGLNAFFVLAEFSIVKVRASRLSELSKKGNATAALAHAITQDLDAYLSTIQLGITMASLGLGWLGEPALAKTIAPILERLPSVWGGLLSHSLAFGIAFVFITGTHVVIGELAPKSLAIRSPERYSMWCARPLSFFHTVFFVPMSALNWLSNRLLRLSGLMHTPSEYGYSMDEMKALLSQAQEQGQISLRKLLLFENLFDFGAATLKTVTTPTEKVAFLSRKLGLERNLRTLSETNHSRYPLCESGMGTAFGYLHIRDFQRALLDPACGTPDPFSFKRDVMRLVETTPMEEALARMQRGRSHLALVTGPAGAVLGIVTLEDVLEELVGEIRDEFDKPGSGDLDSLLVPEASDLSMTERDKEAALKALLGRLHRAAGSFDLQEAWQALWAREQGLSSAMGRSTAFPHARLAGLARPLIAVGGFPKGLRFDALDRQPVRLVFLILTPLGEPAAQLRILAKLAALISDEALRSRLLAAADVAGLRTIIKAFDQHAAG
;
A
#
# COMPACT_ATOMS: atom_id res chain seq x y z
N MET A 1 6.62 -27.49 65.55
CA MET A 1 6.78 -27.95 64.15
C MET A 1 6.62 -26.80 63.14
N ASP A 2 6.55 -25.54 63.59
CA ASP A 2 6.22 -24.38 62.72
C ASP A 2 7.41 -23.73 62.01
N GLY A 3 8.65 -23.88 62.52
CA GLY A 3 9.83 -23.24 61.92
C GLY A 3 10.22 -23.79 60.55
N MET A 4 9.92 -25.06 60.27
CA MET A 4 10.21 -25.69 58.97
C MET A 4 9.24 -25.19 57.88
N GLY A 5 7.98 -24.93 58.25
CA GLY A 5 6.97 -24.34 57.34
C GLY A 5 7.32 -22.90 56.96
N VAL A 6 7.67 -22.06 57.94
CA VAL A 6 8.06 -20.65 57.69
C VAL A 6 9.30 -20.54 56.81
N THR A 7 10.30 -21.41 57.04
CA THR A 7 11.54 -21.41 56.24
C THR A 7 11.27 -21.81 54.79
N LEU A 8 10.38 -22.80 54.58
CA LEU A 8 9.95 -23.21 53.25
C LEU A 8 9.17 -22.09 52.53
N ASP A 9 8.23 -21.43 53.21
CA ASP A 9 7.45 -20.33 52.64
C ASP A 9 8.35 -19.15 52.24
N LEU A 10 9.37 -18.82 53.04
CA LEU A 10 10.37 -17.81 52.71
C LEU A 10 11.23 -18.23 51.51
N ALA A 11 11.65 -19.49 51.42
CA ALA A 11 12.41 -20.00 50.29
C ALA A 11 11.58 -19.94 48.99
N ILE A 12 10.30 -20.31 49.05
CA ILE A 12 9.37 -20.18 47.92
C ILE A 12 9.19 -18.70 47.55
N SER A 13 9.10 -17.80 48.52
CA SER A 13 8.98 -16.36 48.27
C SER A 13 10.20 -15.79 47.56
N VAL A 14 11.41 -16.19 47.95
CA VAL A 14 12.65 -15.80 47.25
C VAL A 14 12.67 -16.35 45.83
N LEU A 15 12.22 -17.60 45.62
CA LEU A 15 12.09 -18.18 44.28
C LEU A 15 11.10 -17.40 43.41
N LEU A 16 9.92 -17.06 43.96
CA LEU A 16 8.91 -16.28 43.26
C LEU A 16 9.40 -14.87 42.93
N LEU A 17 10.19 -14.24 43.80
CA LEU A 17 10.85 -12.96 43.53
C LEU A 17 11.82 -13.07 42.36
N GLY A 18 12.66 -14.12 42.35
CA GLY A 18 13.58 -14.39 41.26
C GLY A 18 12.85 -14.68 39.94
N LEU A 19 11.73 -15.40 40.00
CA LEU A 19 10.90 -15.70 38.84
C LEU A 19 10.24 -14.44 38.27
N ASN A 20 9.72 -13.56 39.13
CA ASN A 20 9.17 -12.27 38.73
C ASN A 20 10.25 -11.41 38.05
N ALA A 21 11.43 -11.31 38.67
CA ALA A 21 12.59 -10.61 38.11
C ALA A 21 13.00 -11.15 36.73
N PHE A 22 12.99 -12.48 36.56
CA PHE A 22 13.26 -13.12 35.28
C PHE A 22 12.25 -12.71 34.21
N PHE A 23 10.96 -12.74 34.51
CA PHE A 23 9.92 -12.38 33.56
C PHE A 23 9.99 -10.90 33.16
N VAL A 24 10.21 -9.99 34.11
CA VAL A 24 10.41 -8.57 33.82
C VAL A 24 11.68 -8.36 32.95
N LEU A 25 12.77 -9.07 33.26
CA LEU A 25 13.99 -9.01 32.45
C LEU A 25 13.74 -9.47 31.01
N ALA A 26 12.97 -10.55 30.83
CA ALA A 26 12.60 -11.09 29.53
C ALA A 26 11.71 -10.10 28.74
N GLU A 27 10.67 -9.56 29.38
CA GLU A 27 9.74 -8.59 28.77
C GLU A 27 10.49 -7.41 28.13
N PHE A 28 11.25 -6.69 28.95
CA PHE A 28 11.88 -5.45 28.52
C PHE A 28 13.04 -5.69 27.56
N SER A 29 13.72 -6.85 27.65
CA SER A 29 14.82 -7.15 26.74
C SER A 29 14.32 -7.52 25.34
N ILE A 30 13.22 -8.27 25.24
CA ILE A 30 12.61 -8.67 23.97
C ILE A 30 11.90 -7.49 23.30
N VAL A 31 11.21 -6.63 24.08
CA VAL A 31 10.57 -5.42 23.53
C VAL A 31 11.61 -4.41 23.02
N LYS A 32 12.79 -4.33 23.66
CA LYS A 32 13.82 -3.33 23.31
C LYS A 32 14.83 -3.81 22.26
N VAL A 33 15.03 -5.12 22.09
CA VAL A 33 16.02 -5.66 21.14
C VAL A 33 15.58 -5.44 19.70
N ARG A 34 16.54 -5.16 18.81
CA ARG A 34 16.26 -5.02 17.37
C ARG A 34 16.25 -6.40 16.70
N ALA A 35 15.14 -6.77 16.06
CA ALA A 35 15.01 -8.06 15.37
C ALA A 35 16.08 -8.29 14.29
N SER A 36 16.48 -7.24 13.56
CA SER A 36 17.55 -7.32 12.55
C SER A 36 18.89 -7.77 13.13
N ARG A 37 19.21 -7.33 14.35
CA ARG A 37 20.46 -7.68 15.03
C ARG A 37 20.49 -9.15 15.48
N LEU A 38 19.37 -9.67 15.96
CA LEU A 38 19.23 -11.10 16.27
C LEU A 38 19.30 -11.96 15.00
N SER A 39 18.71 -11.49 13.89
CA SER A 39 18.81 -12.15 12.58
C SER A 39 20.26 -12.21 12.08
N GLU A 40 21.03 -11.13 12.21
CA GLU A 40 22.47 -11.11 11.89
C GLU A 40 23.26 -12.15 12.70
N LEU A 41 23.03 -12.22 14.02
CA LEU A 41 23.70 -13.17 14.91
C LEU A 41 23.28 -14.62 14.63
N SER A 42 22.01 -14.83 14.27
CA SER A 42 21.49 -16.13 13.83
C SER A 42 22.20 -16.61 12.55
N LYS A 43 22.35 -15.73 11.55
CA LYS A 43 23.10 -16.02 10.31
C LYS A 43 24.58 -16.35 10.55
N LYS A 44 25.15 -15.89 11.66
CA LYS A 44 26.51 -16.24 12.12
C LYS A 44 26.57 -17.59 12.87
N GLY A 45 25.49 -18.37 12.88
CA GLY A 45 25.44 -19.71 13.47
C GLY A 45 25.07 -19.75 14.95
N ASN A 46 24.61 -18.64 15.55
CA ASN A 46 24.22 -18.64 16.96
C ASN A 46 22.78 -19.15 17.15
N ALA A 47 22.64 -20.37 17.68
CA ALA A 47 21.35 -21.02 17.93
C ALA A 47 20.47 -20.28 18.97
N THR A 48 21.04 -19.60 19.97
CA THR A 48 20.23 -18.82 20.92
C THR A 48 19.73 -17.52 20.29
N ALA A 49 20.50 -16.93 19.38
CA ALA A 49 20.04 -15.80 18.58
C ALA A 49 18.92 -16.19 17.62
N ALA A 50 18.97 -17.38 17.03
CA ALA A 50 17.89 -17.91 16.20
C ALA A 50 16.58 -18.08 16.99
N LEU A 51 16.66 -18.64 18.20
CA LEU A 51 15.49 -18.78 19.08
C LEU A 51 14.96 -17.43 19.55
N ALA A 52 15.84 -16.51 19.99
CA ALA A 52 15.45 -15.16 20.38
C ALA A 52 14.78 -14.41 19.22
N HIS A 53 15.29 -14.58 17.99
CA HIS A 53 14.69 -14.01 16.80
C HIS A 53 13.28 -14.58 16.54
N ALA A 54 13.11 -15.90 16.66
CA ALA A 54 11.79 -16.54 16.52
C ALA A 54 10.79 -16.00 17.56
N ILE A 55 11.22 -15.82 18.82
CA ILE A 55 10.40 -15.23 19.88
C ILE A 55 9.98 -13.79 19.52
N THR A 56 10.86 -12.99 18.93
CA THR A 56 10.51 -11.62 18.50
C THR A 56 9.53 -11.57 17.32
N GLN A 57 9.37 -12.65 16.56
CA GLN A 57 8.38 -12.73 15.48
C GLN A 57 6.96 -13.01 16.01
N ASP A 58 6.84 -13.65 17.17
CA ASP A 58 5.58 -13.97 17.84
C ASP A 58 5.49 -13.24 19.19
N LEU A 59 5.73 -11.93 19.18
CA LEU A 59 5.89 -11.14 20.40
C LEU A 59 4.65 -11.21 21.29
N ASP A 60 3.45 -11.19 20.69
CA ASP A 60 2.18 -11.13 21.42
C ASP A 60 1.94 -12.39 22.28
N ALA A 61 2.20 -13.59 21.75
CA ALA A 61 2.03 -14.83 22.49
C ALA A 61 2.99 -14.95 23.68
N TYR A 62 4.25 -14.56 23.46
CA TYR A 62 5.29 -14.56 24.49
C TYR A 62 5.07 -13.47 25.54
N LEU A 63 4.66 -12.25 25.14
CA LEU A 63 4.32 -11.19 26.10
C LEU A 63 3.17 -11.59 27.00
N SER A 64 2.14 -12.23 26.44
CA SER A 64 0.98 -12.68 27.23
C SER A 64 1.39 -13.76 28.25
N THR A 65 2.28 -14.67 27.87
CA THR A 65 2.89 -15.65 28.79
C THR A 65 3.69 -14.99 29.91
N ILE A 66 4.52 -14.01 29.57
CA ILE A 66 5.35 -13.26 30.52
C ILE A 66 4.47 -12.54 31.52
N GLN A 67 3.43 -11.84 31.06
CA GLN A 67 2.47 -11.13 31.92
C GLN A 67 1.79 -12.05 32.91
N LEU A 68 1.32 -13.22 32.45
CA LEU A 68 0.75 -14.23 33.35
C LEU A 68 1.77 -14.69 34.41
N GLY A 69 3.02 -14.93 33.98
CA GLY A 69 4.12 -15.28 34.88
C GLY A 69 4.40 -14.20 35.94
N ILE A 70 4.43 -12.93 35.54
CA ILE A 70 4.58 -11.78 36.45
C ILE A 70 3.43 -11.75 37.45
N THR A 71 2.19 -11.85 36.98
CA THR A 71 1.00 -11.80 37.84
C THR A 71 0.98 -12.94 38.86
N MET A 72 1.23 -14.18 38.42
CA MET A 72 1.25 -15.33 39.33
C MET A 72 2.39 -15.23 40.35
N ALA A 73 3.58 -14.80 39.93
CA ALA A 73 4.71 -14.64 40.84
C ALA A 73 4.45 -13.53 41.88
N SER A 74 3.89 -12.39 41.46
CA SER A 74 3.53 -11.28 42.35
C SER A 74 2.42 -11.65 43.35
N LEU A 75 1.36 -12.33 42.88
CA LEU A 75 0.28 -12.79 43.75
C LEU A 75 0.77 -13.86 44.74
N GLY A 76 1.61 -14.80 44.28
CA GLY A 76 2.22 -15.81 45.14
C GLY A 76 3.13 -15.21 46.21
N LEU A 77 3.88 -14.17 45.87
CA LEU A 77 4.70 -13.40 46.82
C LEU A 77 3.88 -12.73 47.90
N GLY A 78 2.76 -12.09 47.53
CA GLY A 78 1.83 -11.51 48.51
C GLY A 78 1.18 -12.57 49.38
N TRP A 79 0.73 -13.69 48.78
CA TRP A 79 0.06 -14.76 49.51
C TRP A 79 0.97 -15.47 50.51
N LEU A 80 2.18 -15.85 50.09
CA LEU A 80 3.09 -16.69 50.88
C LEU A 80 4.13 -15.87 51.64
N GLY A 81 4.69 -14.85 50.99
CA GLY A 81 5.82 -14.10 51.54
C GLY A 81 5.45 -13.26 52.73
N GLU A 82 4.38 -12.49 52.62
CA GLU A 82 3.96 -11.57 53.68
C GLU A 82 3.61 -12.30 54.99
N PRO A 83 2.76 -13.34 54.98
CA PRO A 83 2.50 -14.10 56.21
C PRO A 83 3.75 -14.80 56.76
N ALA A 84 4.64 -15.30 55.91
CA ALA A 84 5.86 -15.98 56.35
C ALA A 84 6.84 -15.01 57.03
N LEU A 85 7.01 -13.83 56.46
CA LEU A 85 7.87 -12.79 57.03
C LEU A 85 7.25 -12.21 58.31
N ALA A 86 5.94 -11.98 58.34
CA ALA A 86 5.23 -11.52 59.54
C ALA A 86 5.39 -12.50 60.71
N LYS A 87 5.27 -13.82 60.47
CA LYS A 87 5.50 -14.88 61.47
C LYS A 87 6.95 -14.93 61.97
N THR A 88 7.90 -14.49 61.15
CA THR A 88 9.32 -14.42 61.54
C THR A 88 9.61 -13.17 62.39
N ILE A 89 8.95 -12.05 62.07
CA ILE A 89 9.13 -10.75 62.71
C ILE A 89 8.37 -10.68 64.05
N ALA A 90 7.15 -11.21 64.13
CA ALA A 90 6.29 -11.19 65.32
C ALA A 90 6.97 -11.64 66.63
N PRO A 91 7.67 -12.79 66.71
CA PRO A 91 8.31 -13.23 67.96
C PRO A 91 9.50 -12.36 68.37
N ILE A 92 10.06 -11.56 67.46
CA ILE A 92 11.12 -10.60 67.76
C ILE A 92 10.51 -9.35 68.41
N LEU A 93 9.36 -8.87 67.93
CA LEU A 93 8.65 -7.75 68.54
C LEU A 93 8.05 -8.08 69.90
N GLU A 94 7.59 -9.32 70.11
CA GLU A 94 7.07 -9.78 71.40
C GLU A 94 8.14 -9.84 72.52
N ARG A 95 9.43 -9.85 72.15
CA ARG A 95 10.55 -9.79 73.10
C ARG A 95 10.89 -8.36 73.55
N LEU A 96 10.30 -7.34 72.94
CA LEU A 96 10.46 -5.94 73.38
C LEU A 96 9.56 -5.63 74.59
N PRO A 97 9.97 -4.70 75.49
CA PRO A 97 9.24 -4.41 76.72
C PRO A 97 7.78 -3.97 76.50
N SER A 98 6.95 -4.29 77.50
CA SER A 98 5.48 -4.35 77.63
C SER A 98 4.61 -3.15 77.22
N VAL A 99 5.03 -2.29 76.30
CA VAL A 99 4.24 -1.14 75.82
C VAL A 99 3.33 -1.52 74.65
N TRP A 100 3.62 -2.63 73.97
CA TRP A 100 2.88 -3.11 72.80
C TRP A 100 2.16 -4.41 73.15
N GLY A 101 0.87 -4.34 73.50
CA GLY A 101 0.05 -5.54 73.72
C GLY A 101 0.04 -6.46 72.48
N GLY A 102 -0.27 -7.75 72.67
CA GLY A 102 -0.18 -8.77 71.61
C GLY A 102 -0.92 -8.43 70.31
N LEU A 103 -2.05 -7.69 70.38
CA LEU A 103 -2.79 -7.23 69.20
C LEU A 103 -2.04 -6.17 68.36
N LEU A 104 -1.30 -5.27 69.03
CA LEU A 104 -0.50 -4.22 68.36
C LEU A 104 0.77 -4.80 67.74
N SER A 105 1.38 -5.81 68.37
CA SER A 105 2.57 -6.51 67.86
C SER A 105 2.30 -7.21 66.52
N HIS A 106 1.17 -7.92 66.41
CA HIS A 106 0.82 -8.66 65.19
C HIS A 106 0.56 -7.73 64.00
N SER A 107 -0.22 -6.66 64.20
CA SER A 107 -0.50 -5.67 63.15
C SER A 107 0.76 -4.90 62.72
N LEU A 108 1.66 -4.61 63.66
CA LEU A 108 2.93 -3.94 63.35
C LEU A 108 3.89 -4.88 62.60
N ALA A 109 3.98 -6.15 62.99
CA ALA A 109 4.77 -7.16 62.28
C ALA A 109 4.25 -7.37 60.85
N PHE A 110 2.93 -7.42 60.66
CA PHE A 110 2.30 -7.46 59.35
C PHE A 110 2.65 -6.22 58.51
N GLY A 111 2.50 -5.01 59.06
CA GLY A 111 2.82 -3.78 58.34
C GLY A 111 4.29 -3.68 57.93
N ILE A 112 5.22 -4.06 58.80
CA ILE A 112 6.66 -4.12 58.48
C ILE A 112 6.93 -5.15 57.39
N ALA A 113 6.33 -6.35 57.49
CA ALA A 113 6.49 -7.41 56.50
C ALA A 113 5.95 -6.98 55.12
N PHE A 114 4.77 -6.35 55.08
CA PHE A 114 4.16 -5.82 53.87
C PHE A 114 5.06 -4.80 53.17
N VAL A 115 5.53 -3.78 53.91
CA VAL A 115 6.41 -2.74 53.36
C VAL A 115 7.73 -3.33 52.87
N PHE A 116 8.32 -4.24 53.64
CA PHE A 116 9.58 -4.88 53.28
C PHE A 116 9.45 -5.74 52.01
N ILE A 117 8.42 -6.57 51.92
CA ILE A 117 8.20 -7.43 50.75
C ILE A 117 7.82 -6.60 49.54
N THR A 118 6.91 -5.64 49.68
CA THR A 118 6.52 -4.75 48.59
C THR A 118 7.72 -3.95 48.09
N GLY A 119 8.53 -3.39 48.98
CA GLY A 119 9.74 -2.67 48.61
C GLY A 119 10.77 -3.57 47.91
N THR A 120 11.00 -4.77 48.43
CA THR A 120 11.92 -5.75 47.84
C THR A 120 11.41 -6.22 46.47
N HIS A 121 10.12 -6.48 46.32
CA HIS A 121 9.47 -6.86 45.07
C HIS A 121 9.59 -5.75 44.02
N VAL A 122 9.25 -4.51 44.36
CA VAL A 122 9.37 -3.38 43.42
C VAL A 122 10.83 -3.17 43.00
N VAL A 123 11.78 -3.20 43.94
CA VAL A 123 13.19 -2.91 43.62
C VAL A 123 13.85 -4.08 42.87
N ILE A 124 13.77 -5.29 43.42
CA ILE A 124 14.48 -6.47 42.91
C ILE A 124 13.68 -7.21 41.84
N GLY A 125 12.36 -7.30 42.01
CA GLY A 125 11.46 -7.95 41.06
C GLY A 125 11.21 -7.11 39.81
N GLU A 126 11.13 -5.77 39.93
CA GLU A 126 10.72 -4.93 38.79
C GLU A 126 11.81 -3.95 38.32
N LEU A 127 12.25 -3.01 39.17
CA LEU A 127 13.07 -1.87 38.75
C LEU A 127 14.48 -2.28 38.30
N ALA A 128 15.17 -3.12 39.07
CA ALA A 128 16.53 -3.54 38.75
C ALA A 128 16.59 -4.40 37.46
N PRO A 129 15.74 -5.45 37.28
CA PRO A 129 15.72 -6.23 36.05
C PRO A 129 15.34 -5.40 34.82
N LYS A 130 14.37 -4.51 34.94
CA LYS A 130 13.99 -3.57 33.87
C LYS A 130 15.17 -2.70 33.44
N SER A 131 15.92 -2.16 34.39
CA SER A 131 17.12 -1.36 34.10
C SER A 131 18.20 -2.18 33.36
N LEU A 132 18.44 -3.42 33.78
CA LEU A 132 19.39 -4.34 33.13
C LEU A 132 18.96 -4.67 31.70
N ALA A 133 17.68 -5.01 31.50
CA ALA A 133 17.11 -5.32 30.19
C ALA A 133 17.28 -4.17 29.19
N ILE A 134 17.02 -2.93 29.63
CA ILE A 134 17.14 -1.75 28.77
C ILE A 134 18.59 -1.43 28.41
N ARG A 135 19.54 -1.66 29.33
CA ARG A 135 20.96 -1.40 29.10
C ARG A 135 21.64 -2.43 28.21
N SER A 136 21.18 -3.68 28.20
CA SER A 136 21.79 -4.76 27.42
C SER A 136 20.75 -5.72 26.83
N PRO A 137 19.86 -5.22 25.95
CA PRO A 137 18.71 -5.98 25.46
C PRO A 137 19.11 -7.22 24.65
N GLU A 138 20.18 -7.15 23.85
CA GLU A 138 20.69 -8.29 23.07
C GLU A 138 21.12 -9.45 23.98
N ARG A 139 21.91 -9.16 25.02
CA ARG A 139 22.42 -10.20 25.93
C ARG A 139 21.29 -10.88 26.68
N TYR A 140 20.37 -10.08 27.25
CA TYR A 140 19.31 -10.61 28.10
C TYR A 140 18.19 -11.28 27.29
N SER A 141 17.87 -10.81 26.09
CA SER A 141 16.92 -11.51 25.21
C SER A 141 17.43 -12.89 24.81
N MET A 142 18.72 -13.02 24.45
CA MET A 142 19.32 -14.32 24.14
C MET A 142 19.43 -15.25 25.34
N TRP A 143 19.72 -14.72 26.52
CA TRP A 143 19.79 -15.51 27.76
C TRP A 143 18.41 -16.01 28.19
N CYS A 144 17.38 -15.15 28.10
CA CYS A 144 16.00 -15.49 28.43
C CYS A 144 15.33 -16.40 27.39
N ALA A 145 15.82 -16.46 26.15
CA ALA A 145 15.13 -17.15 25.05
C ALA A 145 14.76 -18.61 25.35
N ARG A 146 15.70 -19.40 25.89
CA ARG A 146 15.46 -20.82 26.20
C ARG A 146 14.51 -21.04 27.38
N PRO A 147 14.76 -20.45 28.57
CA PRO A 147 13.82 -20.59 29.68
C PRO A 147 12.42 -20.05 29.34
N LEU A 148 12.35 -18.95 28.60
CA LEU A 148 11.08 -18.37 28.20
C LEU A 148 10.28 -19.28 27.25
N SER A 149 10.96 -19.93 26.30
CA SER A 149 10.32 -20.91 25.41
C SER A 149 9.72 -22.09 26.19
N PHE A 150 10.42 -22.58 27.22
CA PHE A 150 9.88 -23.60 28.12
C PHE A 150 8.61 -23.11 28.85
N PHE A 151 8.65 -21.92 29.46
CA PHE A 151 7.48 -21.36 30.13
C PHE A 151 6.31 -21.13 29.18
N HIS A 152 6.57 -20.68 27.94
CA HIS A 152 5.54 -20.54 26.91
C HIS A 152 4.86 -21.88 26.62
N THR A 153 5.60 -22.98 26.47
CA THR A 153 5.01 -24.32 26.28
C THR A 153 4.18 -24.76 27.49
N VAL A 154 4.66 -24.53 28.71
CA VAL A 154 3.93 -24.89 29.94
C VAL A 154 2.65 -24.08 30.09
N PHE A 155 2.70 -22.77 29.83
CA PHE A 155 1.55 -21.86 29.96
C PHE A 155 0.64 -21.83 28.73
N PHE A 156 1.00 -22.52 27.64
CA PHE A 156 0.22 -22.58 26.42
C PHE A 156 -1.23 -23.04 26.66
N VAL A 157 -1.43 -24.06 27.50
CA VAL A 157 -2.77 -24.62 27.78
C VAL A 157 -3.65 -23.63 28.59
N PRO A 158 -3.21 -23.07 29.74
CA PRO A 158 -3.96 -22.03 30.44
C PRO A 158 -4.24 -20.79 29.57
N MET A 159 -3.24 -20.35 28.79
CA MET A 159 -3.36 -19.18 27.92
C MET A 159 -4.37 -19.40 26.79
N SER A 160 -4.41 -20.60 26.20
CA SER A 160 -5.38 -20.95 25.18
C SER A 160 -6.82 -20.89 25.73
N ALA A 161 -7.03 -21.33 26.96
CA ALA A 161 -8.33 -21.24 27.63
C ALA A 161 -8.75 -19.78 27.92
N LEU A 162 -7.81 -18.95 28.40
CA LEU A 162 -8.02 -17.52 28.63
C LEU A 162 -8.30 -16.76 27.33
N ASN A 163 -7.55 -17.04 26.26
CA ASN A 163 -7.76 -16.46 24.94
C ASN A 163 -9.11 -16.89 24.35
N TRP A 164 -9.50 -18.15 24.51
CA TRP A 164 -10.84 -18.61 24.13
C TRP A 164 -11.92 -17.81 24.87
N LEU A 165 -11.77 -17.60 26.18
CA LEU A 165 -12.71 -16.80 26.96
C LEU A 165 -12.74 -15.33 26.52
N SER A 166 -11.57 -14.71 26.32
CA SER A 166 -11.45 -13.34 25.82
C SER A 166 -12.13 -13.17 24.47
N ASN A 167 -11.88 -14.08 23.53
CA ASN A 167 -12.52 -14.08 22.20
C ASN A 167 -14.04 -14.30 22.28
N ARG A 168 -14.53 -15.07 23.25
CA ARG A 168 -15.97 -15.24 23.49
C ARG A 168 -16.60 -13.96 24.05
N LEU A 169 -15.91 -13.24 24.94
CA LEU A 169 -16.35 -11.93 25.45
C LEU A 169 -16.34 -10.86 24.35
N LEU A 170 -15.31 -10.83 23.51
CA LEU A 170 -15.21 -9.91 22.37
C LEU A 170 -16.30 -10.16 21.32
N ARG A 171 -16.67 -11.43 21.11
CA ARG A 171 -17.82 -11.82 20.27
C ARG A 171 -19.15 -11.32 20.84
N LEU A 172 -19.28 -11.24 22.17
CA LEU A 172 -20.47 -10.69 22.81
C LEU A 172 -20.53 -9.16 22.71
N SER A 173 -19.38 -8.48 22.57
CA SER A 173 -19.30 -7.02 22.46
C SER A 173 -19.26 -6.48 21.01
N GLY A 174 -19.38 -7.34 19.99
CA GLY A 174 -19.44 -6.93 18.58
C GLY A 174 -18.13 -6.38 18.00
N LEU A 175 -17.01 -6.49 18.72
CA LEU A 175 -15.69 -6.01 18.31
C LEU A 175 -14.85 -7.21 17.84
N MET A 176 -15.02 -7.61 16.59
CA MET A 176 -14.12 -8.59 15.97
C MET A 176 -12.94 -7.86 15.33
N HIS A 177 -11.74 -8.10 15.84
CA HIS A 177 -10.52 -8.03 15.03
C HIS A 177 -9.98 -9.46 14.98
N THR A 178 -10.27 -10.16 13.90
CA THR A 178 -9.69 -11.47 13.63
C THR A 178 -8.24 -11.24 13.19
N PRO A 179 -7.23 -11.87 13.82
CA PRO A 179 -5.88 -11.92 13.24
C PRO A 179 -6.02 -12.63 11.89
N SER A 180 -5.66 -11.96 10.81
CA SER A 180 -5.82 -12.42 9.44
C SER A 180 -4.86 -13.57 9.09
N GLU A 181 -5.21 -14.78 9.51
CA GLU A 181 -4.89 -15.94 8.69
C GLU A 181 -5.88 -15.98 7.52
N TYR A 182 -5.34 -15.99 6.29
CA TYR A 182 -6.01 -15.95 4.97
C TYR A 182 -6.30 -14.58 4.37
N GLY A 183 -5.22 -13.94 3.90
CA GLY A 183 -5.23 -13.03 2.74
C GLY A 183 -5.72 -11.62 3.04
N TYR A 184 -4.88 -10.63 2.73
CA TYR A 184 -5.34 -9.25 2.66
C TYR A 184 -6.36 -9.12 1.53
N SER A 185 -7.46 -8.43 1.77
CA SER A 185 -8.33 -7.98 0.68
C SER A 185 -7.56 -6.99 -0.22
N MET A 186 -8.02 -6.80 -1.46
CA MET A 186 -7.41 -5.83 -2.38
C MET A 186 -7.42 -4.41 -1.80
N ASP A 187 -8.49 -4.06 -1.08
CA ASP A 187 -8.62 -2.74 -0.46
C ASP A 187 -7.69 -2.59 0.76
N GLU A 188 -7.47 -3.66 1.53
CA GLU A 188 -6.47 -3.68 2.61
C GLU A 188 -5.04 -3.58 2.06
N MET A 189 -4.74 -4.27 0.95
CA MET A 189 -3.42 -4.16 0.31
C MET A 189 -3.16 -2.75 -0.20
N LYS A 190 -4.18 -2.11 -0.82
CA LYS A 190 -4.11 -0.69 -1.22
C LYS A 190 -3.84 0.21 -0.01
N ALA A 191 -4.57 0.01 1.10
CA ALA A 191 -4.38 0.79 2.32
C ALA A 191 -2.95 0.65 2.90
N LEU A 192 -2.41 -0.58 2.92
CA LEU A 192 -1.05 -0.85 3.41
C LEU A 192 0.03 -0.21 2.51
N LEU A 193 -0.12 -0.30 1.18
CA LEU A 193 0.82 0.30 0.24
C LEU A 193 0.84 1.82 0.35
N SER A 194 -0.33 2.43 0.53
CA SER A 194 -0.41 3.88 0.76
C SER A 194 0.21 4.28 2.09
N GLN A 195 -0.02 3.53 3.17
CA GLN A 195 0.64 3.76 4.46
C GLN A 195 2.17 3.64 4.35
N ALA A 196 2.67 2.66 3.60
CA ALA A 196 4.10 2.50 3.35
C ALA A 196 4.69 3.67 2.55
N GLN A 197 3.92 4.26 1.63
CA GLN A 197 4.33 5.48 0.92
C GLN A 197 4.47 6.66 1.87
N GLU A 198 3.53 6.86 2.81
CA GLU A 198 3.57 7.96 3.80
C GLU A 198 4.78 7.88 4.72
N GLN A 199 5.12 6.66 5.14
CA GLN A 199 6.31 6.41 5.95
C GLN A 199 7.62 6.54 5.15
N GLY A 200 7.53 6.89 3.86
CA GLY A 200 8.67 7.05 2.97
C GLY A 200 9.32 5.73 2.55
N GLN A 201 8.68 4.59 2.80
CA GLN A 201 9.19 3.26 2.44
C GLN A 201 8.98 2.96 0.95
N ILE A 202 7.94 3.54 0.36
CA ILE A 202 7.60 3.42 -1.06
C ILE A 202 7.53 4.82 -1.67
N SER A 203 7.99 4.99 -2.91
CA SER A 203 7.84 6.26 -3.63
C SER A 203 6.44 6.38 -4.23
N LEU A 204 5.95 7.61 -4.40
CA LEU A 204 4.65 7.88 -5.02
C LEU A 204 4.52 7.24 -6.42
N ARG A 205 5.62 7.21 -7.19
CA ARG A 205 5.66 6.53 -8.50
C ARG A 205 5.43 5.02 -8.40
N LYS A 206 5.97 4.37 -7.36
CA LYS A 206 5.75 2.93 -7.13
C LYS A 206 4.32 2.65 -6.69
N LEU A 207 3.72 3.53 -5.87
CA LEU A 207 2.32 3.41 -5.47
C LEU A 207 1.38 3.43 -6.69
N LEU A 208 1.60 4.37 -7.62
CA LEU A 208 0.85 4.45 -8.88
C LEU A 208 0.96 3.17 -9.71
N LEU A 209 2.13 2.54 -9.78
CA LEU A 209 2.30 1.27 -10.51
C LEU A 209 1.48 0.13 -9.87
N PHE A 210 1.38 0.09 -8.55
CA PHE A 210 0.53 -0.88 -7.86
C PHE A 210 -0.95 -0.62 -8.09
N GLU A 211 -1.38 0.64 -8.10
CA GLU A 211 -2.76 1.00 -8.46
C GLU A 211 -3.11 0.50 -9.87
N ASN A 212 -2.22 0.70 -10.84
CA ASN A 212 -2.40 0.21 -12.21
C ASN A 212 -2.50 -1.31 -12.28
N LEU A 213 -1.66 -2.01 -11.52
CA LEU A 213 -1.72 -3.48 -11.46
C LEU A 213 -3.09 -3.96 -10.95
N PHE A 214 -3.66 -3.28 -9.97
CA PHE A 214 -4.99 -3.59 -9.45
C PHE A 214 -6.09 -3.28 -10.45
N ASP A 215 -6.01 -2.14 -11.13
CA ASP A 215 -6.98 -1.73 -12.16
C ASP A 215 -6.90 -2.67 -13.39
N PHE A 216 -5.69 -3.10 -13.77
CA PHE A 216 -5.44 -4.06 -14.85
C PHE A 216 -6.11 -5.41 -14.59
N GLY A 217 -6.04 -5.92 -13.35
CA GLY A 217 -6.69 -7.17 -12.96
C GLY A 217 -8.22 -7.12 -13.06
N ALA A 218 -8.84 -5.93 -12.99
CA ALA A 218 -10.27 -5.73 -13.13
C ALA A 218 -10.70 -5.39 -14.59
N ALA A 219 -9.76 -5.04 -15.46
CA ALA A 219 -10.03 -4.55 -16.80
C ALA A 219 -10.25 -5.67 -17.83
N THR A 220 -10.94 -5.31 -18.92
CA THR A 220 -11.20 -6.20 -20.07
C THR A 220 -10.73 -5.52 -21.36
N LEU A 221 -10.60 -6.28 -22.45
CA LEU A 221 -10.18 -5.73 -23.74
C LEU A 221 -11.03 -4.55 -24.22
N LYS A 222 -12.30 -4.47 -23.80
CA LYS A 222 -13.19 -3.35 -24.12
C LYS A 222 -12.59 -1.97 -23.77
N THR A 223 -11.79 -1.85 -22.71
CA THR A 223 -11.25 -0.55 -22.27
C THR A 223 -10.07 -0.08 -23.12
N VAL A 224 -9.34 -1.00 -23.77
CA VAL A 224 -8.11 -0.70 -24.53
C VAL A 224 -8.27 -0.89 -26.04
N THR A 225 -9.43 -1.34 -26.51
CA THR A 225 -9.66 -1.60 -27.93
C THR A 225 -9.63 -0.29 -28.73
N THR A 226 -8.78 -0.24 -29.75
CA THR A 226 -8.82 0.84 -30.75
C THR A 226 -10.01 0.62 -31.69
N PRO A 227 -11.04 1.50 -31.70
CA PRO A 227 -12.25 1.33 -32.50
C PRO A 227 -11.97 1.33 -34.00
N THR A 228 -12.78 0.60 -34.79
CA THR A 228 -12.54 0.44 -36.24
C THR A 228 -12.39 1.74 -37.03
N GLU A 229 -13.00 2.83 -36.59
CA GLU A 229 -12.97 4.14 -37.24
C GLU A 229 -11.60 4.82 -37.12
N LYS A 230 -10.82 4.46 -36.10
CA LYS A 230 -9.48 4.99 -35.84
C LYS A 230 -8.36 4.11 -36.39
N VAL A 231 -8.69 2.94 -36.96
CA VAL A 231 -7.70 1.98 -37.43
C VAL A 231 -7.33 2.26 -38.88
N ALA A 232 -6.03 2.47 -39.14
CA ALA A 232 -5.49 2.43 -40.49
C ALA A 232 -5.39 0.97 -40.99
N PHE A 233 -5.96 0.66 -42.16
CA PHE A 233 -5.97 -0.68 -42.73
C PHE A 233 -5.74 -0.64 -44.25
N LEU A 234 -5.35 -1.78 -44.82
CA LEU A 234 -5.27 -1.97 -46.26
C LEU A 234 -6.49 -2.75 -46.76
N SER A 235 -7.00 -2.40 -47.93
CA SER A 235 -8.20 -3.01 -48.50
C SER A 235 -7.99 -3.44 -49.94
N ARG A 236 -8.44 -4.66 -50.29
CA ARG A 236 -8.34 -5.18 -51.66
C ARG A 236 -9.22 -4.41 -52.65
N LYS A 237 -10.31 -3.81 -52.16
CA LYS A 237 -11.13 -2.89 -52.96
C LYS A 237 -10.45 -1.55 -53.23
N LEU A 238 -9.40 -1.20 -52.47
CA LEU A 238 -8.57 -0.04 -52.74
C LEU A 238 -7.44 -0.44 -53.69
N GLY A 239 -7.19 0.36 -54.73
CA GLY A 239 -6.06 0.14 -55.64
C GLY A 239 -4.72 0.23 -54.93
N LEU A 240 -3.68 -0.38 -55.54
CA LEU A 240 -2.32 -0.45 -54.97
C LEU A 240 -1.79 0.94 -54.56
N GLU A 241 -1.96 1.95 -55.41
CA GLU A 241 -1.50 3.33 -55.14
C GLU A 241 -2.08 3.90 -53.83
N ARG A 242 -3.36 3.64 -53.57
CA ARG A 242 -4.03 4.13 -52.36
C ARG A 242 -3.57 3.39 -51.11
N ASN A 243 -3.39 2.07 -51.20
CA ASN A 243 -2.81 1.28 -50.11
C ASN A 243 -1.36 1.71 -49.81
N LEU A 244 -0.54 1.96 -50.83
CA LEU A 244 0.82 2.50 -50.68
C LEU A 244 0.82 3.88 -50.03
N ARG A 245 -0.14 4.74 -50.41
CA ARG A 245 -0.32 6.05 -49.78
C ARG A 245 -0.60 5.91 -48.28
N THR A 246 -1.52 5.02 -47.88
CA THR A 246 -1.80 4.73 -46.47
C THR A 246 -0.55 4.29 -45.72
N LEU A 247 0.26 3.40 -46.31
CA LEU A 247 1.54 2.96 -45.72
C LEU A 247 2.57 4.08 -45.58
N SER A 248 2.53 5.09 -46.45
CA SER A 248 3.45 6.23 -46.40
C SER A 248 3.02 7.35 -45.46
N GLU A 249 1.71 7.52 -45.26
CA GLU A 249 1.13 8.58 -44.43
C GLU A 249 1.08 8.21 -42.95
N THR A 250 1.20 6.92 -42.63
CA THR A 250 1.08 6.41 -41.27
C THR A 250 2.37 5.69 -40.83
N ASN A 251 2.70 5.79 -39.54
CA ASN A 251 3.95 5.25 -38.98
C ASN A 251 3.72 3.95 -38.21
N HIS A 252 2.86 3.05 -38.71
CA HIS A 252 2.57 1.79 -38.03
C HIS A 252 3.46 0.65 -38.53
N SER A 253 3.81 -0.27 -37.63
CA SER A 253 4.56 -1.47 -37.98
C SER A 253 3.68 -2.57 -38.60
N ARG A 254 2.38 -2.56 -38.30
CA ARG A 254 1.43 -3.61 -38.68
C ARG A 254 0.12 -3.01 -39.15
N TYR A 255 -0.40 -3.53 -40.26
CA TYR A 255 -1.65 -3.06 -40.88
C TYR A 255 -2.63 -4.21 -41.06
N PRO A 256 -3.86 -4.12 -40.55
CA PRO A 256 -4.90 -5.10 -40.88
C PRO A 256 -5.14 -5.17 -42.39
N LEU A 257 -5.28 -6.38 -42.91
CA LEU A 257 -5.63 -6.66 -44.30
C LEU A 257 -7.13 -7.00 -44.36
N CYS A 258 -7.85 -6.21 -45.15
CA CYS A 258 -9.30 -6.29 -45.28
C CYS A 258 -9.72 -6.54 -46.73
N GLU A 259 -10.88 -7.17 -46.92
CA GLU A 259 -11.47 -7.26 -48.27
C GLU A 259 -12.02 -5.90 -48.71
N SER A 260 -12.84 -5.27 -47.87
CA SER A 260 -13.39 -3.94 -48.13
C SER A 260 -13.13 -2.93 -47.01
N GLY A 261 -13.34 -3.35 -45.76
CA GLY A 261 -13.16 -2.52 -44.57
C GLY A 261 -12.90 -3.37 -43.32
N MET A 262 -12.72 -2.74 -42.15
CA MET A 262 -12.32 -3.43 -40.92
C MET A 262 -13.20 -4.62 -40.51
N GLY A 263 -14.51 -4.57 -40.79
CA GLY A 263 -15.42 -5.70 -40.55
C GLY A 263 -15.07 -6.99 -41.33
N THR A 264 -14.24 -6.87 -42.37
CA THR A 264 -13.81 -7.95 -43.26
C THR A 264 -12.32 -8.27 -43.12
N ALA A 265 -11.71 -7.95 -41.98
CA ALA A 265 -10.31 -8.22 -41.71
C ALA A 265 -10.00 -9.73 -41.67
N PHE A 266 -9.03 -10.17 -42.47
CA PHE A 266 -8.67 -11.58 -42.64
C PHE A 266 -7.20 -11.89 -42.32
N GLY A 267 -6.40 -10.88 -41.99
CA GLY A 267 -5.00 -11.01 -41.63
C GLY A 267 -4.37 -9.65 -41.35
N TYR A 268 -3.05 -9.61 -41.26
CA TYR A 268 -2.30 -8.36 -41.19
C TYR A 268 -1.02 -8.42 -42.03
N LEU A 269 -0.51 -7.25 -42.39
CA LEU A 269 0.78 -7.04 -43.02
C LEU A 269 1.78 -6.51 -42.00
N HIS A 270 2.98 -7.07 -41.95
CA HIS A 270 4.10 -6.46 -41.25
C HIS A 270 4.92 -5.61 -42.23
N ILE A 271 5.13 -4.32 -41.95
CA ILE A 271 5.74 -3.39 -42.90
C ILE A 271 7.14 -3.84 -43.36
N ARG A 272 7.93 -4.43 -42.45
CA ARG A 272 9.25 -4.99 -42.79
C ARG A 272 9.22 -6.12 -43.83
N ASP A 273 8.17 -6.94 -43.88
CA ASP A 273 8.06 -7.99 -44.90
C ASP A 273 7.86 -7.38 -46.28
N PHE A 274 7.03 -6.33 -46.34
CA PHE A 274 6.75 -5.59 -47.56
C PHE A 274 7.97 -4.77 -48.03
N GLN A 275 8.64 -4.07 -47.10
CA GLN A 275 9.86 -3.30 -47.39
C GLN A 275 10.96 -4.19 -47.96
N ARG A 276 11.13 -5.40 -47.42
CA ARG A 276 12.14 -6.34 -47.93
C ARG A 276 11.88 -6.72 -49.39
N ALA A 277 10.62 -6.91 -49.76
CA ALA A 277 10.24 -7.22 -51.13
C ALA A 277 10.41 -6.02 -52.08
N LEU A 278 10.12 -4.80 -51.62
CA LEU A 278 10.32 -3.57 -52.40
C LEU A 278 11.80 -3.31 -52.73
N LEU A 279 12.71 -3.75 -51.87
CA LEU A 279 14.15 -3.60 -52.06
C LEU A 279 14.79 -4.71 -52.90
N ASP A 280 14.03 -5.76 -53.25
CA ASP A 280 14.51 -6.85 -54.08
C ASP A 280 14.39 -6.48 -55.58
N PRO A 281 15.51 -6.29 -56.30
CA PRO A 281 15.48 -5.91 -57.71
C PRO A 281 14.79 -6.93 -58.63
N ALA A 282 14.65 -8.18 -58.18
CA ALA A 282 13.96 -9.23 -58.93
C ALA A 282 12.43 -9.19 -58.77
N CYS A 283 11.91 -8.45 -57.79
CA CYS A 283 10.54 -8.54 -57.32
C CYS A 283 9.72 -7.29 -57.69
N GLY A 284 9.62 -6.97 -58.99
CA GLY A 284 8.95 -5.78 -59.58
C GLY A 284 8.17 -4.85 -58.63
N THR A 285 6.84 -4.78 -58.75
CA THR A 285 5.99 -4.04 -57.81
C THR A 285 5.23 -5.05 -56.94
N PRO A 286 5.70 -5.34 -55.71
CA PRO A 286 5.11 -6.39 -54.88
C PRO A 286 3.69 -6.00 -54.44
N ASP A 287 2.79 -6.99 -54.41
CA ASP A 287 1.45 -6.83 -53.85
C ASP A 287 1.49 -6.97 -52.31
N PRO A 288 1.08 -5.95 -51.53
CA PRO A 288 1.04 -6.02 -50.07
C PRO A 288 0.25 -7.23 -49.54
N PHE A 289 -0.81 -7.66 -50.24
CA PHE A 289 -1.66 -8.77 -49.78
C PHE A 289 -0.99 -10.14 -49.92
N SER A 290 0.11 -10.25 -50.68
CA SER A 290 0.89 -11.49 -50.81
C SER A 290 1.71 -11.82 -49.55
N PHE A 291 1.93 -10.85 -48.66
CA PHE A 291 2.67 -11.01 -47.40
C PHE A 291 1.73 -11.13 -46.18
N LYS A 292 0.50 -11.62 -46.41
CA LYS A 292 -0.51 -11.80 -45.36
C LYS A 292 0.00 -12.73 -44.26
N ARG A 293 -0.05 -12.24 -43.02
CA ARG A 293 0.07 -13.04 -41.79
C ARG A 293 -1.29 -13.23 -41.13
N ASP A 294 -1.48 -14.35 -40.45
CA ASP A 294 -2.71 -14.61 -39.70
C ASP A 294 -2.80 -13.73 -38.46
N VAL A 295 -3.99 -13.20 -38.19
CA VAL A 295 -4.26 -12.31 -37.05
C VAL A 295 -5.06 -13.05 -35.98
N MET A 296 -4.63 -12.93 -34.73
CA MET A 296 -5.35 -13.47 -33.57
C MET A 296 -6.69 -12.74 -33.41
N ARG A 297 -7.71 -13.46 -32.92
CA ARG A 297 -9.01 -12.88 -32.56
C ARG A 297 -9.27 -13.07 -31.08
N LEU A 298 -9.70 -12.00 -30.41
CA LEU A 298 -10.07 -11.97 -29.00
C LEU A 298 -11.46 -11.33 -28.84
N VAL A 299 -12.20 -11.72 -27.81
CA VAL A 299 -13.54 -11.17 -27.54
C VAL A 299 -13.39 -9.94 -26.63
N GLU A 300 -14.21 -8.91 -26.80
CA GLU A 300 -14.12 -7.66 -25.99
C GLU A 300 -14.20 -7.89 -24.48
N THR A 301 -14.89 -8.96 -24.04
CA THR A 301 -15.06 -9.33 -22.63
C THR A 301 -13.87 -10.11 -22.05
N THR A 302 -12.84 -10.41 -22.86
CA THR A 302 -11.65 -11.15 -22.39
C THR A 302 -10.93 -10.31 -21.34
N PRO A 303 -10.61 -10.86 -20.15
CA PRO A 303 -9.80 -10.18 -19.15
C PRO A 303 -8.42 -9.80 -19.70
N MET A 304 -7.90 -8.65 -19.28
CA MET A 304 -6.62 -8.15 -19.78
C MET A 304 -5.45 -9.10 -19.48
N GLU A 305 -5.43 -9.73 -18.31
CA GLU A 305 -4.42 -10.73 -17.95
C GLU A 305 -4.42 -11.93 -18.90
N GLU A 306 -5.61 -12.43 -19.26
CA GLU A 306 -5.75 -13.52 -20.22
C GLU A 306 -5.31 -13.09 -21.61
N ALA A 307 -5.73 -11.91 -22.06
CA ALA A 307 -5.35 -11.35 -23.35
C ALA A 307 -3.82 -11.22 -23.46
N LEU A 308 -3.15 -10.64 -22.45
CA LEU A 308 -1.70 -10.54 -22.38
C LEU A 308 -1.04 -11.91 -22.50
N ALA A 309 -1.49 -12.88 -21.71
CA ALA A 309 -0.92 -14.22 -21.70
C ALA A 309 -1.11 -14.95 -23.05
N ARG A 310 -2.25 -14.75 -23.74
CA ARG A 310 -2.52 -15.34 -25.06
C ARG A 310 -1.68 -14.67 -26.14
N MET A 311 -1.57 -13.35 -26.14
CA MET A 311 -0.75 -12.59 -27.10
C MET A 311 0.74 -12.94 -26.95
N GLN A 312 1.25 -13.07 -25.72
CA GLN A 312 2.63 -13.50 -25.45
C GLN A 312 2.89 -14.95 -25.90
N ARG A 313 2.02 -15.90 -25.53
CA ARG A 313 2.15 -17.32 -25.96
C ARG A 313 2.08 -17.47 -27.48
N GLY A 314 1.17 -16.75 -28.13
CA GLY A 314 1.00 -16.73 -29.58
C GLY A 314 2.02 -15.86 -30.32
N ARG A 315 2.95 -15.19 -29.63
CA ARG A 315 3.88 -14.18 -30.18
C ARG A 315 3.18 -13.18 -31.11
N SER A 316 1.95 -12.83 -30.75
CA SER A 316 1.06 -12.00 -31.54
C SER A 316 1.04 -10.59 -30.97
N HIS A 317 1.56 -9.64 -31.73
CA HIS A 317 1.61 -8.22 -31.34
C HIS A 317 0.36 -7.43 -31.75
N LEU A 318 -0.55 -8.05 -32.51
CA LEU A 318 -1.79 -7.46 -32.99
C LEU A 318 -2.89 -8.51 -32.91
N ALA A 319 -4.03 -8.15 -32.35
CA ALA A 319 -5.24 -8.96 -32.32
C ALA A 319 -6.44 -8.15 -32.82
N LEU A 320 -7.37 -8.81 -33.52
CA LEU A 320 -8.69 -8.25 -33.79
C LEU A 320 -9.57 -8.48 -32.56
N VAL A 321 -10.28 -7.45 -32.14
CA VAL A 321 -11.27 -7.55 -31.07
C VAL A 321 -12.66 -7.71 -31.69
N THR A 322 -13.38 -8.73 -31.25
CA THR A 322 -14.72 -9.04 -31.76
C THR A 322 -15.77 -8.93 -30.66
N GLY A 323 -16.97 -8.50 -31.03
CA GLY A 323 -18.14 -8.53 -30.15
C GLY A 323 -18.74 -9.95 -30.04
N PRO A 324 -19.78 -10.12 -29.20
CA PRO A 324 -20.43 -11.42 -28.96
C PRO A 324 -20.98 -12.08 -30.23
N ALA A 325 -21.43 -11.28 -31.19
CA ALA A 325 -21.96 -11.74 -32.48
C ALA A 325 -20.86 -11.99 -33.55
N GLY A 326 -19.58 -11.89 -33.19
CA GLY A 326 -18.44 -12.10 -34.11
C GLY A 326 -18.10 -10.90 -35.00
N ALA A 327 -18.79 -9.78 -34.87
CA ALA A 327 -18.47 -8.54 -35.56
C ALA A 327 -17.12 -7.98 -35.05
N VAL A 328 -16.27 -7.48 -35.96
CA VAL A 328 -15.01 -6.82 -35.60
C VAL A 328 -15.31 -5.44 -35.04
N LEU A 329 -14.92 -5.21 -33.78
CA LEU A 329 -15.09 -3.93 -33.08
C LEU A 329 -13.85 -3.05 -33.20
N GLY A 330 -12.68 -3.65 -33.42
CA GLY A 330 -11.43 -2.93 -33.46
C GLY A 330 -10.21 -3.83 -33.42
N ILE A 331 -9.09 -3.25 -33.02
CA ILE A 331 -7.83 -3.95 -32.79
C ILE A 331 -7.29 -3.66 -31.39
N VAL A 332 -6.41 -4.54 -30.92
CA VAL A 332 -5.59 -4.32 -29.73
C VAL A 332 -4.17 -4.77 -30.02
N THR A 333 -3.18 -4.01 -29.57
CA THR A 333 -1.76 -4.38 -29.67
C THR A 333 -1.24 -4.90 -28.34
N LEU A 334 -0.12 -5.63 -28.38
CA LEU A 334 0.55 -6.06 -27.15
C LEU A 334 1.08 -4.86 -26.35
N GLU A 335 1.44 -3.79 -27.06
CA GLU A 335 1.90 -2.52 -26.49
C GLU A 335 0.76 -1.88 -25.67
N ASP A 336 -0.44 -1.75 -26.25
CA ASP A 336 -1.62 -1.19 -25.57
C ASP A 336 -1.96 -1.95 -24.27
N VAL A 337 -1.80 -3.28 -24.28
CA VAL A 337 -2.06 -4.12 -23.10
C VAL A 337 -1.00 -3.92 -22.03
N LEU A 338 0.29 -3.86 -22.40
CA LEU A 338 1.38 -3.63 -21.45
C LEU A 338 1.37 -2.22 -20.88
N GLU A 339 0.91 -1.27 -21.66
CA GLU A 339 0.80 0.13 -21.30
C GLU A 339 -0.17 0.37 -20.13
N GLU A 340 -1.24 -0.41 -20.01
CA GLU A 340 -2.11 -0.35 -18.83
C GLU A 340 -1.38 -0.71 -17.53
N LEU A 341 -0.33 -1.53 -17.60
CA LEU A 341 0.47 -1.89 -16.42
C LEU A 341 1.54 -0.84 -16.13
N VAL A 342 2.29 -0.43 -17.16
CA VAL A 342 3.56 0.29 -16.99
C VAL A 342 3.46 1.79 -17.29
N GLY A 343 2.44 2.22 -18.03
CA GLY A 343 2.35 3.54 -18.67
C GLY A 343 3.22 3.66 -19.93
N GLU A 344 3.16 4.80 -20.62
CA GLU A 344 3.97 5.05 -21.84
C GLU A 344 5.47 4.87 -21.54
N ILE A 345 6.14 4.07 -22.37
CA ILE A 345 7.57 4.18 -22.60
C ILE A 345 7.70 5.11 -23.80
N ARG A 346 8.20 6.34 -23.59
CA ARG A 346 8.41 7.32 -24.67
C ARG A 346 9.07 6.63 -25.87
N ASP A 347 8.40 6.68 -27.02
CA ASP A 347 9.05 6.25 -28.26
C ASP A 347 10.04 7.34 -28.69
N GLU A 348 11.18 6.94 -29.24
CA GLU A 348 12.21 7.87 -29.74
C GLU A 348 11.67 8.78 -30.86
N PHE A 349 10.51 8.43 -31.43
CA PHE A 349 9.84 9.12 -32.52
C PHE A 349 8.65 9.99 -32.09
N ASP A 350 8.33 10.06 -30.80
CA ASP A 350 7.25 10.92 -30.31
C ASP A 350 7.60 12.41 -30.46
N LYS A 351 6.63 13.23 -30.89
CA LYS A 351 6.86 14.67 -31.06
C LYS A 351 7.16 15.33 -29.69
N PRO A 352 8.21 16.17 -29.58
CA PRO A 352 8.47 16.96 -28.37
C PRO A 352 7.24 17.80 -28.00
N GLY A 353 6.82 17.74 -26.72
CA GLY A 353 5.69 18.51 -26.18
C GLY A 353 4.32 17.80 -26.21
N SER A 354 4.24 16.57 -26.72
CA SER A 354 3.06 15.72 -26.54
C SER A 354 2.93 15.33 -25.06
N GLY A 355 2.18 16.13 -24.30
CA GLY A 355 1.83 15.83 -22.92
C GLY A 355 2.58 16.59 -21.82
N ASP A 356 2.98 17.82 -22.09
CA ASP A 356 3.40 18.77 -21.04
C ASP A 356 2.22 19.18 -20.17
N LEU A 357 2.40 19.19 -18.85
CA LEU A 357 1.34 19.52 -17.90
C LEU A 357 0.78 20.94 -18.18
N ASP A 358 1.63 21.88 -18.61
CA ASP A 358 1.21 23.23 -19.01
C ASP A 358 0.17 23.21 -20.13
N SER A 359 0.36 22.33 -21.12
CA SER A 359 -0.51 22.23 -22.31
C SER A 359 -1.87 21.59 -22.00
N LEU A 360 -1.94 20.81 -20.93
CA LEU A 360 -3.13 20.09 -20.49
C LEU A 360 -3.94 20.87 -19.45
N LEU A 361 -3.31 21.82 -18.76
CA LEU A 361 -3.98 22.70 -17.83
C LEU A 361 -5.02 23.56 -18.56
N VAL A 362 -6.23 23.61 -18.01
CA VAL A 362 -7.33 24.47 -18.46
C VAL A 362 -7.45 25.62 -17.45
N PRO A 363 -6.84 26.80 -17.73
CA PRO A 363 -6.77 27.89 -16.77
C PRO A 363 -8.16 28.42 -16.39
N GLU A 364 -9.09 28.45 -17.34
CA GLU A 364 -10.47 28.94 -17.15
C GLU A 364 -11.29 28.03 -16.23
N ALA A 365 -10.90 26.76 -16.13
CA ALA A 365 -11.52 25.79 -15.24
C ALA A 365 -10.86 25.72 -13.86
N SER A 366 -9.71 26.38 -13.67
CA SER A 366 -8.91 26.35 -12.46
C SER A 366 -9.21 27.55 -11.55
N ASP A 367 -9.18 27.34 -10.25
CA ASP A 367 -9.45 28.37 -9.23
C ASP A 367 -8.66 28.07 -7.96
N LEU A 368 -7.77 28.97 -7.53
CA LEU A 368 -6.93 28.76 -6.35
C LEU A 368 -7.58 29.24 -5.03
N SER A 369 -8.80 29.76 -5.09
CA SER A 369 -9.53 30.33 -3.95
C SER A 369 -10.91 29.67 -3.79
N MET A 370 -10.98 28.35 -3.99
CA MET A 370 -12.20 27.57 -3.79
C MET A 370 -12.63 27.56 -2.32
N THR A 371 -13.95 27.42 -2.08
CA THR A 371 -14.59 27.62 -0.76
C THR A 371 -15.33 26.38 -0.24
N GLU A 372 -15.43 25.36 -1.07
CA GLU A 372 -16.01 24.06 -0.79
C GLU A 372 -15.29 23.40 0.39
N ARG A 373 -16.05 22.72 1.25
CA ARG A 373 -15.55 22.20 2.54
C ARG A 373 -15.41 20.69 2.58
N ASP A 374 -16.04 20.00 1.65
CA ASP A 374 -16.01 18.56 1.51
C ASP A 374 -15.58 18.15 0.10
N LYS A 375 -15.04 16.93 0.02
CA LYS A 375 -14.52 16.31 -1.19
C LYS A 375 -15.52 16.30 -2.32
N GLU A 376 -16.77 15.90 -2.04
CA GLU A 376 -17.80 15.74 -3.06
C GLU A 376 -18.13 17.08 -3.75
N ALA A 377 -18.39 18.11 -2.94
CA ALA A 377 -18.68 19.45 -3.43
C ALA A 377 -17.51 20.04 -4.24
N ALA A 378 -16.28 19.89 -3.75
CA ALA A 378 -15.08 20.36 -4.42
C ALA A 378 -14.90 19.72 -5.81
N LEU A 379 -15.07 18.40 -5.90
CA LEU A 379 -14.95 17.66 -7.16
C LEU A 379 -16.07 18.02 -8.14
N LYS A 380 -17.32 18.14 -7.69
CA LYS A 380 -18.43 18.60 -8.55
C LYS A 380 -18.20 20.00 -9.09
N ALA A 381 -17.70 20.91 -8.25
CA ALA A 381 -17.41 22.28 -8.64
C ALA A 381 -16.30 22.36 -9.71
N LEU A 382 -15.20 21.64 -9.52
CA LEU A 382 -14.11 21.55 -10.50
C LEU A 382 -14.57 20.90 -11.80
N LEU A 383 -15.33 19.80 -11.72
CA LEU A 383 -15.83 19.08 -12.89
C LEU A 383 -16.80 19.95 -13.71
N GLY A 384 -17.69 20.68 -13.04
CA GLY A 384 -18.60 21.63 -13.69
C GLY A 384 -17.86 22.79 -14.36
N ARG A 385 -16.75 23.26 -13.77
CA ARG A 385 -15.87 24.28 -14.39
C ARG A 385 -15.19 23.73 -15.65
N LEU A 386 -14.63 22.52 -15.59
CA LEU A 386 -14.04 21.84 -16.75
C LEU A 386 -15.05 21.66 -17.88
N HIS A 387 -16.27 21.20 -17.56
CA HIS A 387 -17.32 21.00 -18.55
C HIS A 387 -17.70 22.32 -19.24
N ARG A 388 -17.82 23.44 -18.50
CA ARG A 388 -18.08 24.76 -19.09
C ARG A 388 -16.96 25.28 -19.98
N ALA A 389 -15.70 25.04 -19.60
CA ALA A 389 -14.55 25.54 -20.33
C ALA A 389 -14.23 24.70 -21.58
N ALA A 390 -14.38 23.37 -21.50
CA ALA A 390 -13.95 22.45 -22.55
C ALA A 390 -15.09 21.81 -23.36
N GLY A 391 -16.33 21.82 -22.86
CA GLY A 391 -17.56 21.41 -23.58
C GLY A 391 -17.56 20.03 -24.24
N SER A 392 -16.64 19.13 -23.86
CA SER A 392 -16.23 17.99 -24.70
C SER A 392 -16.60 16.61 -24.14
N PHE A 393 -17.39 16.54 -23.07
CA PHE A 393 -17.75 15.28 -22.41
C PHE A 393 -19.07 15.38 -21.64
N ASP A 394 -19.72 14.23 -21.41
CA ASP A 394 -20.91 14.12 -20.58
C ASP A 394 -20.57 14.30 -19.09
N LEU A 395 -21.20 15.29 -18.45
CA LEU A 395 -20.91 15.65 -17.05
C LEU A 395 -21.35 14.55 -16.06
N GLN A 396 -22.44 13.86 -16.34
CA GLN A 396 -22.98 12.84 -15.45
C GLN A 396 -22.14 11.57 -15.52
N GLU A 397 -21.77 11.14 -16.73
CA GLU A 397 -20.83 10.02 -16.93
C GLU A 397 -19.48 10.32 -16.28
N ALA A 398 -18.98 11.54 -16.44
CA ALA A 398 -17.72 11.95 -15.83
C ALA A 398 -17.75 11.97 -14.31
N TRP A 399 -18.85 12.43 -13.73
CA TRP A 399 -19.04 12.38 -12.29
C TRP A 399 -19.07 10.93 -11.78
N GLN A 400 -19.80 10.05 -12.44
CA GLN A 400 -19.89 8.65 -12.06
C GLN A 400 -18.54 7.95 -12.11
N ALA A 401 -17.78 8.14 -13.20
CA ALA A 401 -16.45 7.56 -13.36
C ALA A 401 -15.47 8.07 -12.27
N LEU A 402 -15.46 9.38 -12.03
CA LEU A 402 -14.60 10.01 -11.03
C LEU A 402 -14.96 9.55 -9.61
N TRP A 403 -16.25 9.56 -9.27
CA TRP A 403 -16.73 9.26 -7.93
C TRP A 403 -16.58 7.77 -7.59
N ALA A 404 -16.84 6.87 -8.55
CA ALA A 404 -16.58 5.45 -8.38
C ALA A 404 -15.10 5.19 -8.06
N ARG A 405 -14.17 5.90 -8.72
CA ARG A 405 -12.73 5.78 -8.44
C ARG A 405 -12.35 6.32 -7.07
N GLU A 406 -12.92 7.46 -6.69
CA GLU A 406 -12.65 8.15 -5.42
C GLU A 406 -13.24 7.42 -4.20
N GLN A 407 -14.30 6.64 -4.37
CA GLN A 407 -14.87 5.78 -3.33
C GLN A 407 -14.00 4.54 -3.03
N GLY A 408 -13.26 4.05 -4.03
CA GLY A 408 -12.38 2.88 -3.85
C GLY A 408 -11.07 3.21 -3.13
N LEU A 409 -10.39 4.29 -3.53
CA LEU A 409 -9.18 4.78 -2.88
C LEU A 409 -9.14 6.31 -2.98
N SER A 410 -8.88 6.96 -1.85
CA SER A 410 -8.71 8.42 -1.83
C SER A 410 -7.59 8.83 -2.79
N SER A 411 -7.86 9.82 -3.64
CA SER A 411 -6.83 10.37 -4.53
C SER A 411 -5.95 11.43 -3.86
N ALA A 412 -6.08 11.61 -2.54
CA ALA A 412 -5.14 12.38 -1.76
C ALA A 412 -3.78 11.66 -1.68
N MET A 413 -2.75 12.28 -2.25
CA MET A 413 -1.40 11.72 -2.36
C MET A 413 -0.48 12.19 -1.22
N GLY A 414 -1.07 12.70 -0.14
CA GLY A 414 -0.38 13.39 0.95
C GLY A 414 0.24 14.72 0.50
N ARG A 415 1.08 15.30 1.36
CA ARG A 415 1.81 16.57 1.10
C ARG A 415 0.88 17.74 0.71
N SER A 416 -0.33 17.74 1.27
CA SER A 416 -1.40 18.71 0.99
C SER A 416 -1.88 18.75 -0.48
N THR A 417 -1.75 17.63 -1.21
CA THR A 417 -2.18 17.53 -2.62
C THR A 417 -3.07 16.32 -2.88
N ALA A 418 -3.98 16.44 -3.85
CA ALA A 418 -4.79 15.32 -4.35
C ALA A 418 -4.84 15.33 -5.88
N PHE A 419 -4.86 14.14 -6.50
CA PHE A 419 -4.91 13.95 -7.95
C PHE A 419 -6.13 13.11 -8.38
N PRO A 420 -7.36 13.59 -8.13
CA PRO A 420 -8.58 12.89 -8.56
C PRO A 420 -8.57 12.77 -10.08
N HIS A 421 -8.80 11.58 -10.59
CA HIS A 421 -8.65 11.28 -12.00
C HIS A 421 -9.71 10.32 -12.53
N ALA A 422 -10.10 10.49 -13.78
CA ALA A 422 -11.03 9.61 -14.47
C ALA A 422 -10.73 9.51 -15.97
N ARG A 423 -11.07 8.35 -16.55
CA ARG A 423 -11.08 8.12 -18.00
C ARG A 423 -12.50 8.23 -18.53
N LEU A 424 -12.68 8.97 -19.62
CA LEU A 424 -14.00 9.29 -20.17
C LEU A 424 -14.12 8.88 -21.63
N ALA A 425 -15.24 8.25 -21.98
CA ALA A 425 -15.60 8.06 -23.38
C ALA A 425 -15.90 9.43 -24.04
N GLY A 426 -15.52 9.59 -25.30
CA GLY A 426 -15.80 10.82 -26.07
C GLY A 426 -14.91 12.03 -25.76
N LEU A 427 -14.04 11.98 -24.74
CA LEU A 427 -13.08 13.05 -24.49
C LEU A 427 -11.99 13.06 -25.59
N ALA A 428 -11.76 14.21 -26.21
CA ALA A 428 -10.85 14.33 -27.36
C ALA A 428 -9.37 14.45 -26.99
N ARG A 429 -9.06 14.97 -25.80
CA ARG A 429 -7.70 15.17 -25.28
C ARG A 429 -7.70 15.19 -23.76
N PRO A 430 -6.58 14.91 -23.09
CA PRO A 430 -6.49 15.06 -21.64
C PRO A 430 -6.70 16.51 -21.18
N LEU A 431 -7.33 16.68 -20.03
CA LEU A 431 -7.62 17.98 -19.41
C LEU A 431 -7.23 17.95 -17.93
N ILE A 432 -6.65 19.04 -17.44
CA ILE A 432 -6.32 19.24 -16.03
C ILE A 432 -6.96 20.54 -15.54
N ALA A 433 -7.67 20.50 -14.42
CA ALA A 433 -8.07 21.70 -13.68
C ALA A 433 -7.53 21.67 -12.25
N VAL A 434 -7.14 22.83 -11.74
CA VAL A 434 -6.55 22.96 -10.42
C VAL A 434 -7.48 23.72 -9.48
N GLY A 435 -7.83 23.10 -8.37
CA GLY A 435 -8.56 23.71 -7.26
C GLY A 435 -7.63 24.00 -6.09
N GLY A 436 -7.55 25.26 -5.66
CA GLY A 436 -6.81 25.66 -4.46
C GLY A 436 -7.75 25.92 -3.28
N PHE A 437 -7.37 25.40 -2.13
CA PHE A 437 -8.13 25.46 -0.89
C PHE A 437 -7.24 26.06 0.21
N PRO A 438 -7.16 27.40 0.33
CA PRO A 438 -6.25 28.05 1.27
C PRO A 438 -6.47 27.66 2.73
N LYS A 439 -7.73 27.37 3.11
CA LYS A 439 -8.12 26.91 4.45
C LYS A 439 -7.97 25.40 4.65
N GLY A 440 -7.60 24.66 3.60
CA GLY A 440 -7.54 23.21 3.60
C GLY A 440 -8.91 22.56 3.36
N LEU A 441 -8.90 21.48 2.58
CA LEU A 441 -10.04 20.67 2.21
C LEU A 441 -9.94 19.30 2.89
N ARG A 442 -11.03 18.84 3.49
CA ARG A 442 -11.14 17.45 3.96
C ARG A 442 -11.35 16.54 2.75
N PHE A 443 -10.35 15.71 2.47
CA PHE A 443 -10.30 14.85 1.29
C PHE A 443 -10.07 13.37 1.66
N ASP A 444 -10.31 12.99 2.91
CA ASP A 444 -10.00 11.63 3.39
C ASP A 444 -8.55 11.23 3.10
N ALA A 445 -7.63 12.20 3.24
CA ALA A 445 -6.21 11.94 3.09
C ALA A 445 -5.76 10.99 4.20
N LEU A 446 -4.97 9.99 3.82
CA LEU A 446 -4.48 8.96 4.73
C LEU A 446 -3.56 9.56 5.81
N ASP A 447 -2.78 10.59 5.46
CA ASP A 447 -1.95 11.39 6.37
C ASP A 447 -2.77 12.29 7.31
N ARG A 448 -4.10 12.30 7.13
CA ARG A 448 -5.09 13.13 7.82
C ARG A 448 -4.83 14.64 7.71
N GLN A 449 -3.92 15.05 6.82
CA GLN A 449 -3.65 16.45 6.56
C GLN A 449 -4.69 17.00 5.59
N PRO A 450 -5.08 18.26 5.73
CA PRO A 450 -5.97 18.88 4.76
C PRO A 450 -5.26 19.06 3.41
N VAL A 451 -5.99 18.77 2.33
CA VAL A 451 -5.54 19.02 0.96
C VAL A 451 -5.67 20.50 0.66
N ARG A 452 -4.63 21.12 0.11
CA ARG A 452 -4.61 22.53 -0.27
C ARG A 452 -4.63 22.74 -1.78
N LEU A 453 -4.21 21.74 -2.56
CA LEU A 453 -4.29 21.75 -4.02
C LEU A 453 -4.86 20.43 -4.53
N VAL A 454 -5.84 20.53 -5.41
CA VAL A 454 -6.48 19.40 -6.10
C VAL A 454 -6.21 19.55 -7.58
N PHE A 455 -5.59 18.55 -8.21
CA PHE A 455 -5.41 18.48 -9.66
C PHE A 455 -6.41 17.47 -10.22
N LEU A 456 -7.55 17.95 -10.72
CA LEU A 456 -8.55 17.11 -11.37
C LEU A 456 -8.10 16.78 -12.79
N ILE A 457 -7.95 15.49 -13.08
CA ILE A 457 -7.40 14.98 -14.34
C ILE A 457 -8.46 14.17 -15.07
N LEU A 458 -8.82 14.58 -16.28
CA LEU A 458 -9.70 13.82 -17.16
C LEU A 458 -8.91 13.40 -18.40
N THR A 459 -9.02 12.12 -18.77
CA THR A 459 -8.28 11.55 -19.90
C THR A 459 -9.20 10.77 -20.83
N PRO A 460 -8.90 10.70 -22.14
CA PRO A 460 -9.68 9.88 -23.07
C PRO A 460 -9.62 8.40 -22.70
N LEU A 461 -10.75 7.70 -22.81
CA LEU A 461 -10.82 6.26 -22.52
C LEU A 461 -9.83 5.45 -23.37
N GLY A 462 -9.64 5.84 -24.63
CA GLY A 462 -8.70 5.20 -25.56
C GLY A 462 -7.25 5.70 -25.50
N GLU A 463 -6.90 6.56 -24.53
CA GLU A 463 -5.52 7.01 -24.29
C GLU A 463 -5.13 6.82 -22.82
N PRO A 464 -5.18 5.58 -22.30
CA PRO A 464 -5.05 5.37 -20.87
C PRO A 464 -3.62 5.62 -20.35
N ALA A 465 -2.63 5.49 -21.23
CA ALA A 465 -1.26 5.85 -21.02
C ALA A 465 -1.04 7.33 -20.66
N ALA A 466 -1.85 8.22 -21.26
CA ALA A 466 -1.78 9.65 -21.01
C ALA A 466 -2.05 9.97 -19.53
N GLN A 467 -2.98 9.24 -18.90
CA GLN A 467 -3.28 9.41 -17.48
C GLN A 467 -2.09 9.08 -16.60
N LEU A 468 -1.44 7.95 -16.86
CA LEU A 468 -0.28 7.50 -16.08
C LEU A 468 0.89 8.45 -16.22
N ARG A 469 1.13 8.95 -17.44
CA ARG A 469 2.15 9.95 -17.70
C ARG A 469 1.88 11.25 -16.94
N ILE A 470 0.64 11.73 -16.93
CA ILE A 470 0.23 12.92 -16.18
C ILE A 470 0.44 12.70 -14.68
N LEU A 471 -0.04 11.57 -14.14
CA LEU A 471 0.10 11.23 -12.72
C LEU A 471 1.57 11.11 -12.32
N ALA A 472 2.43 10.49 -13.15
CA ALA A 472 3.85 10.38 -12.90
C ALA A 472 4.56 11.75 -12.91
N LYS A 473 4.22 12.63 -13.86
CA LYS A 473 4.75 14.00 -13.91
C LYS A 473 4.33 14.82 -12.68
N LEU A 474 3.05 14.75 -12.30
CA LEU A 474 2.54 15.42 -11.10
C LEU A 474 3.18 14.85 -9.82
N ALA A 475 3.35 13.53 -9.75
CA ALA A 475 4.03 12.88 -8.63
C ALA A 475 5.50 13.34 -8.51
N ALA A 476 6.21 13.49 -9.62
CA ALA A 476 7.57 14.02 -9.65
C ALA A 476 7.61 15.50 -9.21
N LEU A 477 6.73 16.33 -9.78
CA LEU A 477 6.58 17.74 -9.45
C LEU A 477 6.30 17.96 -7.95
N ILE A 478 5.42 17.15 -7.36
CA ILE A 478 5.06 17.26 -5.94
C ILE A 478 6.10 16.62 -5.02
N SER A 479 6.89 15.66 -5.50
CA SER A 479 7.97 15.06 -4.70
C SER A 479 9.11 16.04 -4.45
N ASP A 480 9.34 16.99 -5.35
CA ASP A 480 10.28 18.11 -5.15
C ASP A 480 9.71 19.13 -4.14
N GLU A 481 10.40 19.31 -3.01
CA GLU A 481 9.95 20.18 -1.93
C GLU A 481 9.95 21.67 -2.31
N ALA A 482 10.91 22.13 -3.12
CA ALA A 482 11.01 23.52 -3.53
C ALA A 482 9.89 23.87 -4.52
N LEU A 483 9.65 23.00 -5.52
CA LEU A 483 8.56 23.19 -6.47
C LEU A 483 7.19 23.10 -5.80
N ARG A 484 6.98 22.10 -4.93
CA ARG A 484 5.75 21.95 -4.15
C ARG A 484 5.45 23.18 -3.30
N SER A 485 6.44 23.70 -2.58
CA SER A 485 6.27 24.89 -1.74
C SER A 485 5.88 26.12 -2.57
N ARG A 486 6.46 26.27 -3.76
CA ARG A 486 6.10 27.33 -4.71
C ARG A 486 4.68 27.17 -5.24
N LEU A 487 4.25 25.95 -5.56
CA LEU A 487 2.87 25.68 -6.00
C LEU A 487 1.86 26.02 -4.91
N LEU A 488 2.10 25.60 -3.66
CA LEU A 488 1.23 25.90 -2.52
C LEU A 488 1.17 27.39 -2.14
N ALA A 489 2.16 28.17 -2.58
CA ALA A 489 2.25 29.62 -2.38
C ALA A 489 1.78 30.44 -3.57
N ALA A 490 1.39 29.82 -4.69
CA ALA A 490 0.91 30.53 -5.86
C ALA A 490 -0.38 31.32 -5.55
N ALA A 491 -0.38 32.61 -5.85
CA ALA A 491 -1.51 33.50 -5.59
C ALA A 491 -2.64 33.36 -6.63
N ASP A 492 -2.29 33.01 -7.87
CA ASP A 492 -3.20 32.86 -8.99
C ASP A 492 -2.80 31.71 -9.93
N VAL A 493 -3.72 31.38 -10.85
CA VAL A 493 -3.54 30.29 -11.82
C VAL A 493 -2.37 30.58 -12.77
N ALA A 494 -2.09 31.85 -13.09
CA ALA A 494 -0.99 32.25 -13.96
C ALA A 494 0.39 31.97 -13.32
N GLY A 495 0.54 32.27 -12.03
CA GLY A 495 1.72 31.94 -11.25
C GLY A 495 1.93 30.44 -11.13
N LEU A 496 0.86 29.68 -10.87
CA LEU A 496 0.90 28.22 -10.85
C LEU A 496 1.34 27.63 -12.19
N ARG A 497 0.75 28.13 -13.29
CA ARG A 497 1.09 27.72 -14.66
C ARG A 497 2.56 27.97 -14.98
N THR A 498 3.11 29.10 -14.54
CA THR A 498 4.53 29.43 -14.74
C THR A 498 5.46 28.41 -14.07
N ILE A 499 5.11 27.94 -12.87
CA ILE A 499 5.88 26.91 -12.15
C ILE A 499 5.82 25.57 -12.89
N ILE A 500 4.62 25.16 -13.34
CA ILE A 500 4.44 23.93 -14.11
C ILE A 500 5.25 23.97 -15.41
N LYS A 501 5.18 25.09 -16.14
CA LYS A 501 5.92 25.27 -17.39
C LYS A 501 7.44 25.19 -17.20
N ALA A 502 7.96 25.77 -16.11
CA ALA A 502 9.38 25.67 -15.78
C ALA A 502 9.81 24.23 -15.47
N PHE A 503 8.92 23.44 -14.83
CA PHE A 503 9.14 22.02 -14.59
C PHE A 503 9.14 21.21 -15.89
N ASP A 504 8.16 21.39 -16.77
CA ASP A 504 8.11 20.68 -18.06
C ASP A 504 9.36 20.96 -18.91
N GLN A 505 9.87 22.20 -18.90
CA GLN A 505 11.11 22.57 -19.62
C GLN A 505 12.36 21.89 -19.07
N HIS A 506 12.46 21.71 -17.74
CA HIS A 506 13.59 21.00 -17.12
C HIS A 506 13.50 19.48 -17.30
N ALA A 507 12.30 18.91 -17.35
CA ALA A 507 12.10 17.49 -17.57
C ALA A 507 12.28 17.05 -19.04
N ALA A 508 12.41 18.01 -19.96
CA ALA A 508 12.61 17.78 -21.39
C ALA A 508 14.09 17.82 -21.83
N GLY A 509 15.01 18.28 -20.97
CA GLY A 509 16.46 18.23 -21.18
C GLY A 509 17.09 17.12 -20.37
#